data_AF-A0A8X7BL02-F1
#
_entry.id   AF-A0A8X7BL02-F1
#
_cell.length_a   1.000
_cell.length_b   1.000
_cell.length_c   1.000
_cell.angle_alpha   90.00
_cell.angle_beta   90.00
_cell.angle_gamma   90.00
#
_symmetry.space_group_name_H-M   'P 1'
#
loop_
_entity.id
_entity.type
_entity.pdbx_description
1 polymer ?
#
loop_
_entity_poly.entity_id
_entity_poly.type
_entity_poly.pdbx_seq_one_letter_code
_entity_poly.pdbx_strand_id
1 'polypeptide(L)'
;MDAANKAILERTKKTRSVSRSLVTKQINKLESEISNTADKTTVHEIYMQLISKFEELSTLDKEIENLIDVESLEEEIVTREEYRDKFIIWKFRAERYVESVSNTAIQNSVENQPQNITLPLNSS
;
A
#
# COMPACT_ATOMS: atom_id res chain seq x y z
N MET A 1 -15.73 -20.16 26.44
CA MET A 1 -14.35 -20.31 25.93
C MET A 1 -13.51 -20.99 27.01
N ASP A 2 -12.77 -22.04 26.67
CA ASP A 2 -11.84 -22.70 27.60
C ASP A 2 -10.54 -21.87 27.82
N ALA A 3 -9.75 -22.27 28.82
CA ALA A 3 -8.54 -21.54 29.20
C ALA A 3 -7.46 -21.52 28.11
N ALA A 4 -7.39 -22.55 27.26
CA ALA A 4 -6.39 -22.62 26.18
C ALA A 4 -6.76 -21.63 25.07
N ASN A 5 -8.02 -21.63 24.62
CA ASN A 5 -8.54 -20.69 23.64
C ASN A 5 -8.43 -19.24 24.12
N LYS A 6 -8.65 -18.99 25.42
CA LYS A 6 -8.44 -17.67 26.01
C LYS A 6 -6.98 -17.22 25.94
N ALA A 7 -6.03 -18.10 26.27
CA ALA A 7 -4.60 -17.77 26.20
C ALA A 7 -4.13 -17.52 24.75
N ILE A 8 -4.66 -18.30 23.78
CA ILE A 8 -4.40 -18.09 22.35
C ILE A 8 -4.93 -16.72 21.93
N LEU A 9 -6.18 -16.39 22.24
CA LEU A 9 -6.79 -15.11 21.89
C LEU A 9 -5.98 -13.92 22.41
N GLU A 10 -5.58 -13.94 23.68
CA GLU A 10 -4.78 -12.86 24.28
C GLU A 10 -3.41 -12.70 23.59
N ARG A 11 -2.76 -13.83 23.27
CA ARG A 11 -1.50 -13.82 22.53
C ARG A 11 -1.68 -13.26 21.12
N THR A 12 -2.71 -13.71 20.38
CA THR A 12 -3.00 -13.25 19.02
C THR A 12 -3.34 -11.76 19.01
N LYS A 13 -4.16 -11.28 19.95
CA LYS A 13 -4.44 -9.83 20.12
C LYS A 13 -3.17 -9.02 20.37
N LYS A 14 -2.26 -9.51 21.21
CA LYS A 14 -0.98 -8.84 21.49
C LYS A 14 -0.07 -8.78 20.26
N THR A 15 0.08 -9.91 19.55
CA THR A 15 0.84 -9.97 18.29
C THR A 15 0.24 -9.02 17.25
N ARG A 16 -1.09 -9.00 17.12
CA ARG A 16 -1.80 -8.08 16.23
C ARG A 16 -1.50 -6.62 16.55
N SER A 17 -1.53 -6.23 17.82
CA SER A 17 -1.21 -4.85 18.23
C SER A 17 0.21 -4.45 17.81
N VAL A 18 1.17 -5.36 17.91
CA VAL A 18 2.55 -5.12 17.43
C VAL A 18 2.57 -5.02 15.91
N SER A 19 1.90 -5.93 15.19
CA SER A 19 1.84 -5.90 13.72
C SER A 19 1.19 -4.62 13.19
N ARG A 20 0.06 -4.18 13.78
CA ARG A 20 -0.58 -2.88 13.51
C ARG A 20 0.38 -1.70 13.66
N SER A 21 1.19 -1.70 14.72
CA SER A 21 2.19 -0.64 14.95
C SER A 21 3.30 -0.65 13.89
N LEU A 22 3.72 -1.84 13.46
CA LEU A 22 4.73 -2.00 12.41
C LEU A 22 4.19 -1.61 11.03
N VAL A 23 2.93 -1.94 10.71
CA VAL A 23 2.24 -1.49 9.49
C VAL A 23 2.17 0.03 9.44
N THR A 24 1.73 0.68 10.52
CA THR A 24 1.71 2.16 10.61
C THR A 24 3.10 2.75 10.40
N LYS A 25 4.13 2.17 11.04
CA LYS A 25 5.52 2.63 10.86
C LYS A 25 5.99 2.51 9.41
N GLN A 26 5.62 1.42 8.73
CA GLN A 26 6.01 1.19 7.35
C GLN A 26 5.29 2.15 6.40
N ILE A 27 4.01 2.43 6.63
CA ILE A 27 3.23 3.45 5.91
C ILE A 27 3.89 4.82 6.06
N ASN A 28 4.20 5.25 7.29
CA ASN A 28 4.82 6.55 7.53
C ASN A 28 6.20 6.65 6.87
N LYS A 29 6.96 5.55 6.85
CA LYS A 29 8.25 5.49 6.15
C LYS A 29 8.05 5.65 4.65
N LEU A 30 7.11 4.91 4.07
CA LEU A 30 6.78 4.97 2.64
C LEU A 30 6.33 6.38 2.23
N GLU A 31 5.48 7.02 3.05
CA GLU A 31 5.07 8.41 2.87
C GLU A 31 6.25 9.38 2.83
N SER A 32 7.15 9.27 3.81
CA SER A 32 8.35 10.09 3.90
C SER A 32 9.27 9.89 2.69
N GLU A 33 9.57 8.64 2.32
CA GLU A 33 10.46 8.35 1.19
C GLU A 33 9.89 8.84 -0.14
N ILE A 34 8.60 8.62 -0.39
CA ILE A 34 7.93 9.12 -1.61
C ILE A 34 7.94 10.66 -1.64
N SER A 35 7.63 11.31 -0.51
CA SER A 35 7.61 12.78 -0.42
C SER A 35 9.00 13.40 -0.63
N ASN A 36 10.05 12.71 -0.20
CA ASN A 36 11.44 13.13 -0.37
C ASN A 36 12.06 12.69 -1.71
N THR A 37 11.25 12.14 -2.63
CA THR A 37 11.71 11.67 -3.94
C THR A 37 12.87 10.66 -3.84
N ALA A 38 12.78 9.73 -2.90
CA ALA A 38 13.77 8.68 -2.70
C ALA A 38 13.92 7.77 -3.92
N ASP A 39 15.01 6.99 -3.97
CA ASP A 39 15.20 6.02 -5.04
C ASP A 39 14.06 5.00 -5.08
N LYS A 40 13.67 4.59 -6.29
CA LYS A 40 12.59 3.63 -6.50
C LYS A 40 12.84 2.29 -5.83
N THR A 41 14.10 1.84 -5.80
CA THR A 41 14.47 0.57 -5.17
C THR A 41 14.16 0.62 -3.69
N THR A 42 14.52 1.73 -3.03
CA THR A 42 14.20 1.97 -1.60
C THR A 42 12.69 1.97 -1.37
N VAL A 43 11.93 2.67 -2.20
CA VAL A 43 10.45 2.69 -2.10
C VAL A 43 9.87 1.28 -2.31
N HIS A 44 10.38 0.52 -3.27
CA HIS A 44 9.94 -0.85 -3.57
C HIS A 44 10.24 -1.81 -2.41
N GLU A 45 11.44 -1.76 -1.83
CA GLU A 45 11.80 -2.58 -0.66
C GLU A 45 10.87 -2.30 0.54
N ILE A 46 10.58 -1.03 0.80
CA ILE A 46 9.69 -0.61 1.88
C ILE A 46 8.26 -1.09 1.60
N TYR A 47 7.81 -1.02 0.34
CA TYR A 47 6.51 -1.52 -0.10
C TYR A 47 6.39 -3.04 0.07
N MET A 48 7.40 -3.82 -0.31
CA MET A 48 7.41 -5.28 -0.12
C MET A 48 7.32 -5.67 1.37
N GLN A 49 8.00 -4.92 2.24
CA GLN A 49 7.87 -5.10 3.70
C GLN A 49 6.46 -4.75 4.20
N LEU A 50 5.80 -3.73 3.63
CA LEU A 50 4.42 -3.38 3.98
C LEU A 50 3.44 -4.49 3.60
N ILE A 51 3.58 -5.08 2.40
CA ILE A 51 2.77 -6.22 1.95
C ILE A 51 2.88 -7.38 2.94
N SER A 52 4.10 -7.83 3.23
CA SER A 52 4.34 -8.96 4.12
C SER A 52 3.74 -8.74 5.52
N LYS A 53 3.86 -7.53 6.07
CA LYS A 53 3.26 -7.19 7.38
C LYS A 53 1.74 -7.14 7.34
N PHE A 54 1.16 -6.67 6.24
CA PHE A 54 -0.29 -6.62 6.08
C PHE A 54 -0.90 -8.03 5.91
N GLU A 55 -0.21 -8.94 5.25
CA GLU A 55 -0.60 -10.36 5.16
C GLU A 55 -0.58 -11.05 6.53
N GLU A 56 0.46 -10.78 7.34
CA GLU A 56 0.53 -11.23 8.73
C GLU A 56 -0.66 -10.67 9.55
N LEU A 57 -0.93 -9.37 9.43
CA LEU A 57 -2.06 -8.72 10.10
C LEU A 57 -3.40 -9.35 9.71
N SER A 58 -3.61 -9.61 8.41
CA SER A 58 -4.82 -10.25 7.89
C SER A 58 -5.01 -11.67 8.40
N THR A 59 -3.91 -12.39 8.66
CA THR A 59 -3.96 -13.74 9.26
C THR A 59 -4.37 -13.67 10.72
N LEU A 60 -3.79 -12.73 11.47
CA LEU A 60 -4.11 -12.52 12.89
C LEU A 60 -5.56 -12.07 13.10
N ASP A 61 -6.09 -11.20 12.24
CA ASP A 61 -7.49 -10.77 12.32
C ASP A 61 -8.45 -11.95 12.10
N LYS A 62 -8.20 -12.81 11.11
CA LYS A 62 -9.00 -14.03 10.89
C LYS A 62 -8.93 -15.01 12.06
N GLU A 63 -7.76 -15.17 12.68
CA GLU A 63 -7.62 -16.01 13.87
C GLU A 63 -8.45 -15.48 15.04
N ILE A 64 -8.46 -14.15 15.25
CA ILE A 64 -9.26 -13.52 16.30
C ILE A 64 -10.75 -13.68 16.03
N GLU A 65 -11.19 -13.45 14.79
CA GLU A 65 -12.59 -13.62 14.38
C GLU A 65 -13.12 -15.04 14.65
N ASN A 66 -12.28 -16.06 14.48
CA ASN A 66 -12.65 -17.45 14.77
C ASN A 66 -12.74 -17.78 16.27
N LEU A 67 -12.22 -16.90 17.14
CA LEU A 67 -12.14 -17.12 18.58
C LEU A 67 -13.18 -16.31 19.37
N ILE A 68 -13.66 -15.17 18.85
CA ILE A 68 -14.58 -14.28 19.57
C ILE A 68 -16.05 -14.52 19.18
N ASP A 69 -16.96 -14.03 20.01
CA ASP A 69 -18.39 -14.04 19.71
C ASP A 69 -18.75 -12.99 18.65
N VAL A 70 -19.91 -13.20 18.01
CA VAL A 70 -20.40 -12.33 16.94
C VAL A 70 -20.67 -10.91 17.44
N GLU A 71 -21.08 -10.77 18.69
CA GLU A 71 -21.37 -9.48 19.33
C GLU A 71 -20.12 -8.60 19.48
N SER A 72 -18.94 -9.21 19.63
CA SER A 72 -17.65 -8.50 19.69
C SER A 72 -16.99 -8.29 18.33
N LEU A 73 -17.57 -8.77 17.22
CA LEU A 73 -16.96 -8.68 15.88
C LEU A 73 -17.01 -7.28 15.28
N GLU A 74 -18.01 -6.45 15.61
CA GLU A 74 -18.23 -5.18 14.91
C GLU A 74 -17.02 -4.23 15.01
N GLU A 75 -16.50 -3.99 16.22
CA GLU A 75 -15.32 -3.15 16.44
C GLU A 75 -14.07 -3.72 15.74
N GLU A 76 -13.94 -5.05 15.75
CA GLU A 76 -12.81 -5.74 15.12
C GLU A 76 -12.86 -5.61 13.60
N ILE A 77 -14.06 -5.75 13.00
CA ILE A 77 -14.28 -5.57 11.56
C ILE A 77 -13.99 -4.12 11.16
N VAL A 78 -14.51 -3.14 11.88
CA VAL A 78 -14.27 -1.71 11.59
C VAL A 78 -12.77 -1.43 11.59
N THR A 79 -12.06 -1.85 12.63
CA THR A 79 -10.61 -1.63 12.72
C THR A 79 -9.85 -2.35 11.61
N ARG A 80 -10.23 -3.58 11.26
CA ARG A 80 -9.63 -4.35 10.16
C ARG A 80 -9.79 -3.64 8.82
N GLU A 81 -11.00 -3.16 8.51
CA GLU A 81 -11.26 -2.45 7.26
C GLU A 81 -10.49 -1.12 7.17
N GLU A 82 -10.35 -0.37 8.27
CA GLU A 82 -9.52 0.85 8.28
C GLU A 82 -8.06 0.58 7.91
N TYR A 83 -7.47 -0.51 8.42
CA TYR A 83 -6.11 -0.91 8.07
C TYR A 83 -6.02 -1.39 6.62
N ARG A 84 -7.06 -2.08 6.12
CA ARG A 84 -7.15 -2.53 4.73
C ARG A 84 -7.21 -1.35 3.76
N ASP A 85 -8.00 -0.34 4.05
CA ASP A 85 -8.10 0.87 3.21
C ASP A 85 -6.78 1.64 3.19
N LYS A 86 -6.13 1.81 4.36
CA LYS A 86 -4.79 2.42 4.45
C LYS A 86 -3.77 1.64 3.61
N PHE A 87 -3.77 0.31 3.71
CA PHE A 87 -2.88 -0.54 2.92
C PHE A 87 -3.12 -0.38 1.43
N ILE A 88 -4.37 -0.43 0.96
CA ILE A 88 -4.73 -0.29 -0.46
C ILE A 88 -4.24 1.05 -1.02
N ILE A 89 -4.48 2.15 -0.30
CA ILE A 89 -4.04 3.49 -0.71
C ILE A 89 -2.53 3.53 -0.89
N TRP A 90 -1.78 3.03 0.09
CA TRP A 90 -0.32 3.10 0.07
C TRP A 90 0.32 2.11 -0.90
N LYS A 91 -0.30 0.95 -1.11
CA LYS A 91 0.02 0.03 -2.20
C LYS A 91 -0.03 0.73 -3.55
N PHE A 92 -1.17 1.33 -3.89
CA PHE A 92 -1.33 2.02 -5.18
C PHE A 92 -0.35 3.19 -5.34
N ARG A 93 -0.07 3.93 -4.27
CA ARG A 93 0.90 5.03 -4.29
C ARG A 93 2.32 4.54 -4.55
N ALA A 94 2.74 3.47 -3.87
CA ALA A 94 4.06 2.87 -4.08
C ALA A 94 4.22 2.31 -5.49
N GLU A 95 3.24 1.53 -5.96
CA GLU A 95 3.23 0.95 -7.31
C GLU A 95 3.35 2.07 -8.36
N ARG A 96 2.52 3.11 -8.24
CA ARG A 96 2.58 4.27 -9.15
C ARG A 96 3.93 4.97 -9.11
N TYR A 97 4.53 5.19 -7.94
CA TYR A 97 5.84 5.85 -7.83
C TYR A 97 6.95 5.03 -8.49
N VAL A 98 6.94 3.71 -8.28
CA VAL A 98 7.90 2.79 -8.89
C VAL A 98 7.70 2.72 -10.40
N GLU A 99 6.48 2.85 -10.91
CA GLU A 99 6.16 2.82 -12.34
C GLU A 99 6.33 4.18 -13.05
N SER A 100 6.13 5.31 -12.36
CA SER A 100 5.93 6.63 -12.99
C SER A 100 7.15 7.26 -13.66
N VAL A 101 8.37 6.74 -13.49
CA VAL A 101 9.54 7.25 -14.25
C VAL A 101 9.62 6.69 -15.68
N SER A 102 8.72 5.76 -16.07
CA SER A 102 8.67 5.27 -17.44
C SER A 102 7.92 6.21 -18.41
N ASN A 103 7.06 7.11 -17.92
CA ASN A 103 6.23 7.98 -18.77
C ASN A 103 6.85 9.36 -19.07
N THR A 104 7.73 9.89 -18.22
CA THR A 104 8.37 11.20 -18.46
C THR A 104 9.35 11.14 -19.64
N ALA A 105 9.95 9.98 -19.91
CA ALA A 105 10.82 9.78 -21.08
C ALA A 105 10.04 9.68 -22.40
N ILE A 106 8.75 9.29 -22.36
CA ILE A 106 7.92 9.15 -23.56
C ILE A 106 7.38 10.52 -24.00
N GLN A 107 6.99 11.41 -23.08
CA GLN A 107 6.49 12.74 -23.46
C GLN A 107 7.59 13.64 -24.07
N ASN A 108 8.83 13.55 -23.56
CA ASN A 108 9.94 14.35 -24.09
C ASN A 108 10.45 13.90 -25.48
N SER A 109 10.06 12.70 -25.97
CA SER A 109 10.46 12.23 -27.31
C SER A 109 9.48 12.65 -28.41
N VAL A 110 8.22 12.95 -28.05
CA VAL A 110 7.17 13.34 -29.01
C VAL A 110 7.25 14.83 -29.39
N GLU A 111 7.87 15.66 -28.55
CA GLU A 111 7.94 17.12 -28.75
C GLU A 111 9.11 17.57 -29.67
N ASN A 112 10.00 16.66 -30.08
CA ASN A 112 11.16 16.95 -30.94
C ASN A 112 11.00 16.45 -32.40
N GLN A 113 9.80 16.50 -32.97
CA GLN A 113 9.64 16.37 -34.42
C GLN A 113 9.48 17.76 -35.09
N PRO A 114 10.36 18.16 -36.03
CA PRO A 114 10.21 19.43 -36.73
C PRO A 114 8.94 19.41 -37.58
N GLN A 115 8.05 20.38 -37.32
CA GLN A 115 6.85 20.59 -38.13
C GLN A 115 7.26 20.94 -39.56
N ASN A 116 7.02 20.01 -40.49
CA ASN A 116 7.30 20.22 -41.90
C ASN A 116 6.21 21.14 -42.50
N ILE A 117 6.53 22.43 -42.63
CA ILE A 117 5.62 23.46 -43.11
C ILE A 117 5.40 23.24 -44.62
N THR A 118 4.22 22.78 -45.02
CA THR A 118 3.84 22.71 -46.44
C THR A 118 3.19 24.03 -46.84
N LEU A 119 3.82 24.75 -47.77
CA LEU A 119 3.30 25.98 -48.39
C LEU A 119 2.11 25.68 -49.33
N PRO A 120 1.09 26.55 -49.41
CA PRO A 120 -0.03 26.33 -50.33
C PRO A 120 0.34 26.68 -51.78
N LEU A 121 -0.11 25.83 -52.70
CA LEU A 121 -0.09 26.05 -54.14
C LEU A 121 -1.10 27.13 -54.52
N ASN A 122 -0.61 28.31 -54.95
CA ASN A 122 -1.41 29.25 -55.72
C ASN A 122 -1.24 28.93 -57.21
N SER A 123 -2.30 28.42 -57.83
CA SER A 123 -2.45 28.35 -59.29
C SER A 123 -3.18 29.60 -59.78
N SER A 124 -2.52 30.34 -60.69
CA SER A 124 -3.08 31.43 -61.50
C SER A 124 -4.06 30.94 -62.56
#